data_AF-A0A954TUP9-F1
#
_entry.id   AF-A0A954TUP9-F1
#
_cell.length_a   1.000
_cell.length_b   1.000
_cell.length_c   1.000
_cell.angle_alpha   90.00
_cell.angle_beta   90.00
_cell.angle_gamma   90.00
#
_symmetry.space_group_name_H-M   'P 1'
#
loop_
_entity.id
_entity.type
_entity.pdbx_description
1 polymer ?
#
loop_
_entity_poly.entity_id
_entity_poly.type
_entity_poly.pdbx_seq_one_letter_code
_entity_poly.pdbx_strand_id
1 'polypeptide(L)'
;MKRLVILLTAVALTASASAVHAGSPYAAIRRAHADRGAQWYNTNRSWHGQYANVQWGHPVALIVPPTANMQTEYAWGVGRTTMTPIHHQFGRPIATPGAGGAGLLPTPLWPSSTAQIGYYSVRGPW
;
A
#
# COMPACT_ATOMS: atom_id res chain seq x y z
N MET A 1 38.37 18.62 40.32
CA MET A 1 38.25 19.08 38.91
C MET A 1 38.56 17.99 37.90
N LYS A 2 39.74 17.33 37.94
CA LYS A 2 40.13 16.27 36.98
C LYS A 2 39.14 15.09 36.87
N ARG A 3 38.57 14.62 37.99
CA ARG A 3 37.58 13.51 38.00
C ARG A 3 36.24 13.87 37.35
N LEU A 4 35.87 15.16 37.39
CA LEU A 4 34.61 15.66 36.85
C LEU A 4 34.70 15.83 35.32
N VAL A 5 35.88 16.22 34.83
CA VAL A 5 36.18 16.29 33.38
C VAL A 5 36.14 14.90 32.74
N ILE A 6 36.70 13.88 33.40
CA ILE A 6 36.72 12.50 32.86
C ILE A 6 35.30 11.93 32.74
N LEU A 7 34.45 12.17 33.74
CA LEU A 7 33.05 11.73 33.71
C LEU A 7 32.26 12.43 32.60
N LEU A 8 32.46 13.74 32.41
CA LEU A 8 31.83 14.49 31.33
C LEU A 8 32.25 13.99 29.94
N THR A 9 33.52 13.66 29.75
CA THR A 9 34.01 13.11 28.48
C THR A 9 33.48 11.71 28.20
N ALA A 10 33.32 10.87 29.21
CA ALA A 10 32.77 9.52 29.06
C ALA A 10 31.28 9.55 28.66
N VAL A 11 30.50 10.43 29.28
CA VAL A 11 29.07 10.63 28.96
C VAL A 11 28.91 11.15 27.52
N ALA A 12 29.76 12.09 27.10
CA ALA A 12 29.74 12.62 25.74
C ALA A 12 30.07 11.55 24.68
N LEU A 13 31.00 10.64 24.98
CA LEU A 13 31.37 9.54 24.08
C LEU A 13 30.24 8.50 23.94
N THR A 14 29.53 8.20 25.03
CA THR A 14 28.37 7.28 24.97
C THR A 14 27.17 7.89 24.25
N ALA A 15 26.99 9.22 24.33
CA ALA A 15 25.90 9.91 23.64
C ALA A 15 26.11 10.03 22.11
N SER A 16 27.33 9.82 21.63
CA SER A 16 27.68 9.93 20.19
C SER A 16 27.77 8.57 19.48
N ALA A 17 27.47 7.46 20.17
CA ALA A 17 27.34 6.15 19.55
C ALA A 17 26.01 6.02 18.79
N SER A 18 25.93 6.60 17.60
CA SER A 18 24.83 6.34 16.66
C SER A 18 24.96 4.92 16.10
N ALA A 19 23.92 4.10 16.30
CA ALA A 19 23.85 2.77 15.72
C ALA A 19 23.73 2.87 14.19
N VAL A 20 24.83 2.65 13.47
CA VAL A 20 24.81 2.52 12.01
C VAL A 20 24.15 1.18 11.66
N HIS A 21 22.91 1.24 11.17
CA HIS A 21 22.25 0.07 10.60
C HIS A 21 22.90 -0.28 9.26
N ALA A 22 23.35 -1.53 9.12
CA ALA A 22 23.82 -2.06 7.84
C ALA A 22 22.62 -2.34 6.90
N GLY A 23 22.08 -1.29 6.30
CA GLY A 23 21.12 -1.39 5.20
C GLY A 23 21.84 -1.39 3.85
N SER A 24 21.53 -2.36 2.97
CA SER A 24 22.05 -2.33 1.60
C SER A 24 21.56 -1.06 0.88
N PRO A 25 22.44 -0.21 0.33
CA PRO A 25 22.02 1.01 -0.37
C PRO A 25 21.15 0.69 -1.59
N TYR A 26 21.30 -0.51 -2.18
CA TYR A 26 20.46 -1.00 -3.27
C TYR A 26 19.04 -1.36 -2.83
N ALA A 27 18.83 -1.76 -1.58
CA ALA A 27 17.49 -2.00 -1.06
C ALA A 27 16.70 -0.70 -0.92
N ALA A 28 17.36 0.38 -0.48
CA ALA A 28 16.77 1.71 -0.38
C ALA A 28 16.42 2.30 -1.75
N ILE A 29 17.30 2.19 -2.75
CA ILE A 29 17.07 2.75 -4.10
C ILE A 29 15.94 2.01 -4.83
N ARG A 30 15.91 0.68 -4.76
CA ARG A 30 14.86 -0.13 -5.42
C ARG A 30 13.49 0.08 -4.78
N ARG A 31 13.42 0.18 -3.45
CA ARG A 31 12.18 0.52 -2.74
C ARG A 31 11.77 1.96 -3.05
N ALA A 32 12.67 2.93 -2.97
CA ALA A 32 12.37 4.34 -3.25
C ALA A 32 11.76 4.57 -4.66
N HIS A 33 12.20 3.84 -5.69
CA HIS A 33 11.60 3.94 -7.03
C HIS A 33 10.23 3.26 -7.13
N ALA A 34 10.08 2.05 -6.57
CA ALA A 34 8.81 1.35 -6.52
C ALA A 34 7.77 2.13 -5.69
N ASP A 35 8.23 2.74 -4.60
CA ASP A 35 7.43 3.55 -3.70
C ASP A 35 7.03 4.87 -4.37
N ARG A 36 7.92 5.51 -5.14
CA ARG A 36 7.58 6.72 -5.92
C ARG A 36 6.53 6.43 -7.00
N GLY A 37 6.67 5.32 -7.73
CA GLY A 37 5.69 4.93 -8.75
C GLY A 37 4.32 4.59 -8.15
N ALA A 38 4.31 3.85 -7.04
CA ALA A 38 3.09 3.55 -6.30
C ALA A 38 2.46 4.80 -5.66
N GLN A 39 3.27 5.74 -5.14
CA GLN A 39 2.79 7.02 -4.62
C GLN A 39 2.16 7.88 -5.71
N TRP A 40 2.78 7.97 -6.90
CA TRP A 40 2.21 8.67 -8.05
C TRP A 40 0.89 8.02 -8.49
N TYR A 41 0.85 6.68 -8.58
CA TYR A 41 -0.36 5.94 -8.91
C TYR A 41 -1.47 6.23 -7.90
N ASN A 42 -1.18 6.13 -6.61
CA ASN A 42 -2.13 6.36 -5.52
C ASN A 42 -2.64 7.81 -5.46
N THR A 43 -1.82 8.77 -5.88
CA THR A 43 -2.23 10.19 -5.93
C THR A 43 -3.20 10.46 -7.08
N ASN A 44 -3.08 9.73 -8.19
CA ASN A 44 -3.80 9.99 -9.43
C ASN A 44 -4.93 9.00 -9.74
N ARG A 45 -5.01 7.86 -9.04
CA ARG A 45 -6.01 6.81 -9.29
C ARG A 45 -6.82 6.50 -8.05
N SER A 46 -8.04 6.01 -8.27
CA SER A 46 -8.87 5.49 -7.20
C SER A 46 -8.25 4.25 -6.57
N TRP A 47 -8.60 4.01 -5.30
CA TRP A 47 -8.22 2.80 -4.61
C TRP A 47 -8.96 1.55 -5.07
N HIS A 48 -10.12 1.74 -5.69
CA HIS A 48 -11.02 0.70 -6.14
C HIS A 48 -11.23 0.75 -7.65
N GLY A 49 -11.73 -0.35 -8.21
CA GLY A 49 -12.26 -0.39 -9.57
C GLY A 49 -13.70 0.14 -9.66
N GLN A 50 -14.34 -0.07 -10.81
CA GLN A 50 -15.65 0.52 -11.10
C GLN A 50 -16.84 -0.25 -10.51
N TYR A 51 -16.65 -1.44 -9.95
CA TYR A 51 -17.77 -2.29 -9.53
C TYR A 51 -18.04 -2.15 -8.04
N ALA A 52 -19.31 -1.99 -7.69
CA ALA A 52 -19.80 -2.09 -6.32
C ALA A 52 -19.95 -3.57 -5.93
N ASN A 53 -19.75 -3.87 -4.65
CA ASN A 53 -20.00 -5.21 -4.13
C ASN A 53 -21.49 -5.49 -3.98
N VAL A 54 -21.91 -6.71 -4.33
CA VAL A 54 -23.32 -7.15 -4.27
C VAL A 54 -23.95 -7.04 -2.87
N GLN A 55 -23.17 -7.27 -1.81
CA GLN A 55 -23.69 -7.29 -0.44
C GLN A 55 -23.84 -5.88 0.14
N TRP A 56 -22.92 -4.97 -0.22
CA TRP A 56 -22.80 -3.67 0.45
C TRP A 56 -23.21 -2.48 -0.43
N GLY A 57 -23.37 -2.69 -1.74
CA GLY A 57 -23.70 -1.61 -2.68
C GLY A 57 -22.58 -0.60 -2.91
N HIS A 58 -21.38 -0.86 -2.38
CA HIS A 58 -20.18 -0.03 -2.55
C HIS A 58 -18.94 -0.92 -2.72
N PRO A 59 -17.80 -0.37 -3.19
CA PRO A 59 -16.55 -1.11 -3.29
C PRO A 59 -16.07 -1.52 -1.89
N VAL A 60 -15.52 -2.71 -1.76
CA VAL A 60 -15.04 -3.25 -0.49
C VAL A 60 -13.53 -3.44 -0.55
N ALA A 61 -12.83 -2.86 0.43
CA ALA A 61 -11.39 -3.04 0.57
C ALA A 61 -11.07 -4.40 1.20
N LEU A 62 -10.30 -5.21 0.50
CA LEU A 62 -9.67 -6.41 1.06
C LEU A 62 -8.27 -6.02 1.54
N ILE A 63 -8.09 -5.93 2.86
CA ILE A 63 -6.80 -5.57 3.44
C ILE A 63 -5.85 -6.76 3.31
N VAL A 64 -4.73 -6.55 2.62
CA VAL A 64 -3.68 -7.55 2.43
C VAL A 64 -2.39 -7.16 3.15
N PRO A 65 -1.48 -8.11 3.41
CA PRO A 65 -0.18 -7.80 3.96
C PRO A 65 0.64 -6.79 3.14
N PRO A 66 1.46 -5.94 3.79
CA PRO A 66 2.37 -4.98 3.15
C PRO A 66 3.42 -5.71 2.31
N THR A 67 3.72 -6.97 2.65
CA THR A 67 4.60 -7.86 1.91
C THR A 67 3.96 -8.41 0.63
N ALA A 68 2.63 -8.37 0.49
CA ALA A 68 1.94 -8.78 -0.72
C ALA A 68 2.15 -7.74 -1.82
N ASN A 69 2.74 -8.14 -2.96
CA ASN A 69 3.10 -7.20 -4.02
C ASN A 69 2.16 -7.19 -5.23
N MET A 70 1.50 -8.31 -5.46
CA MET A 70 0.73 -8.58 -6.67
C MET A 70 -0.60 -9.22 -6.28
N GLN A 71 -1.63 -8.96 -7.06
CA GLN A 71 -2.92 -9.63 -6.99
C GLN A 71 -3.20 -10.33 -8.31
N THR A 72 -4.02 -11.36 -8.24
CA THR A 72 -4.45 -12.12 -9.42
C THR A 72 -5.95 -11.93 -9.59
N GLU A 73 -6.34 -11.45 -10.76
CA GLU A 73 -7.74 -11.39 -11.19
C GLU A 73 -8.01 -12.62 -12.06
N TYR A 74 -8.91 -13.49 -11.59
CA TYR A 74 -9.28 -14.71 -12.30
C TYR A 74 -10.43 -14.44 -13.27
N ALA A 75 -10.34 -14.96 -14.48
CA ALA A 75 -11.40 -14.90 -15.49
C ALA A 75 -12.10 -16.26 -15.61
N TRP A 76 -13.41 -16.24 -15.86
CA TRP A 76 -14.24 -17.45 -16.03
C TRP A 76 -14.24 -17.99 -17.47
N GLY A 77 -13.66 -17.23 -18.41
CA GLY A 77 -13.51 -17.60 -19.81
C GLY A 77 -12.05 -17.68 -20.26
N VAL A 78 -11.83 -17.87 -21.56
CA VAL A 78 -10.49 -18.05 -22.11
C VAL A 78 -9.68 -16.75 -22.08
N GLY A 79 -8.50 -16.78 -21.46
CA GLY A 79 -7.39 -15.87 -21.78
C GLY A 79 -7.32 -14.52 -21.08
N ARG A 80 -7.99 -14.30 -19.92
CA ARG A 80 -7.94 -12.99 -19.22
C ARG A 80 -7.53 -13.01 -17.74
N THR A 81 -6.96 -14.11 -17.24
CA THR A 81 -6.35 -14.08 -15.90
C THR A 81 -5.16 -13.13 -15.92
N THR A 82 -5.24 -12.06 -15.11
CA THR A 82 -4.25 -10.98 -15.13
C THR A 82 -3.64 -10.84 -13.75
N MET A 83 -2.33 -10.62 -13.70
CA MET A 83 -1.61 -10.35 -12.46
C MET A 83 -1.19 -8.88 -12.44
N THR A 84 -1.71 -8.12 -11.48
CA THR A 84 -1.47 -6.68 -11.36
C THR A 84 -0.78 -6.34 -10.04
N PRO A 85 0.05 -5.30 -10.00
CA PRO A 85 0.65 -4.86 -8.74
C PRO A 85 -0.43 -4.30 -7.80
N ILE A 86 -0.31 -4.60 -6.50
CA ILE A 86 -1.11 -3.97 -5.45
C ILE A 86 -0.36 -2.71 -5.02
N HIS A 87 -0.91 -1.53 -5.26
CA HIS A 87 -0.28 -0.28 -4.83
C HIS A 87 -0.63 0.02 -3.36
N HIS A 88 0.29 0.66 -2.63
CA HIS A 88 0.06 1.09 -1.25
C HIS A 88 -0.85 2.33 -1.23
N GLN A 89 -1.66 2.48 -0.18
CA GLN A 89 -2.63 3.59 -0.06
C GLN A 89 -2.46 4.48 1.16
N PHE A 90 -1.43 4.26 1.97
CA PHE A 90 -1.19 5.06 3.17
C PHE A 90 -0.84 6.51 2.80
N GLY A 91 -1.27 7.46 3.63
CA GLY A 91 -0.85 8.86 3.55
C GLY A 91 -1.73 9.77 2.70
N ARG A 92 -2.84 9.30 2.11
CA ARG A 92 -3.84 10.20 1.53
C ARG A 92 -4.84 10.63 2.62
N PRO A 93 -4.86 11.90 3.07
CA PRO A 93 -5.99 12.41 3.82
C PRO A 93 -7.22 12.29 2.93
N ILE A 94 -8.16 11.41 3.31
CA ILE A 94 -9.42 11.25 2.61
C ILE A 94 -10.19 12.56 2.82
N ALA A 95 -10.18 13.45 1.82
CA ALA A 95 -10.88 14.73 1.88
C ALA A 95 -12.41 14.58 1.93
N THR A 96 -12.95 13.38 1.69
CA THR A 96 -14.38 13.11 1.75
C THR A 96 -14.63 11.65 2.12
N PRO A 97 -15.26 11.35 3.27
CA PRO A 97 -15.80 10.02 3.54
C PRO A 97 -16.83 9.69 2.45
N GLY A 98 -16.60 8.63 1.68
CA GLY A 98 -17.56 8.16 0.69
C GLY A 98 -17.34 8.69 -0.73
N ALA A 99 -16.20 8.40 -1.35
CA ALA A 99 -16.04 8.49 -2.81
C ALA A 99 -16.62 7.26 -3.55
N GLY A 100 -17.69 6.66 -3.01
CA GLY A 100 -18.16 5.33 -3.43
C GLY A 100 -19.56 5.29 -4.02
N GLY A 101 -20.09 6.39 -4.56
CA GLY A 101 -21.50 6.46 -4.97
C GLY A 101 -21.77 6.81 -6.43
N ALA A 102 -21.01 7.74 -7.02
CA ALA A 102 -21.32 8.24 -8.36
C ALA A 102 -20.57 7.44 -9.44
N GLY A 103 -21.30 6.71 -10.28
CA GLY A 103 -20.74 6.04 -11.46
C GLY A 103 -20.19 4.63 -11.23
N LEU A 104 -20.52 3.98 -10.10
CA LEU A 104 -20.20 2.57 -9.91
C LEU A 104 -21.19 1.68 -10.67
N LEU A 105 -20.66 0.59 -11.21
CA LEU A 105 -21.42 -0.47 -11.84
C LEU A 105 -21.81 -1.50 -10.78
N PRO A 106 -23.07 -2.00 -10.77
CA PRO A 106 -23.40 -3.15 -9.95
C PRO A 106 -22.63 -4.39 -10.45
N THR A 107 -22.36 -5.34 -9.56
CA THR A 107 -21.86 -6.66 -9.97
C THR A 107 -22.83 -7.26 -11.00
N PRO A 108 -22.37 -7.62 -12.21
CA PRO A 108 -23.21 -8.28 -13.21
C PRO A 108 -23.75 -9.60 -12.68
N LEU A 109 -24.95 -9.99 -13.14
CA LEU A 109 -25.54 -11.30 -12.80
C LEU A 109 -24.61 -12.47 -13.18
N TRP A 110 -23.94 -12.34 -14.32
CA TRP A 110 -22.94 -13.28 -14.81
C TRP A 110 -21.60 -12.56 -14.95
N PRO A 111 -20.79 -12.50 -13.87
CA PRO A 111 -19.47 -11.90 -13.95
C PRO A 111 -18.60 -12.71 -14.89
N SER A 112 -17.70 -12.02 -15.61
CA SER A 112 -16.68 -12.59 -16.49
C SER A 112 -15.32 -12.72 -15.79
N SER A 113 -15.10 -11.98 -14.70
CA SER A 113 -13.90 -12.08 -13.86
C SER A 113 -14.15 -11.66 -12.41
N THR A 114 -13.20 -11.97 -11.52
CA THR A 114 -13.25 -11.58 -10.11
C THR A 114 -13.21 -10.07 -9.88
N ALA A 115 -12.71 -9.28 -10.84
CA ALA A 115 -12.67 -7.82 -10.77
C ALA A 115 -14.07 -7.17 -10.75
N GLN A 116 -15.11 -7.91 -11.17
CA GLN A 116 -16.50 -7.43 -11.22
C GLN A 116 -17.28 -7.67 -9.91
N ILE A 117 -16.67 -8.33 -8.92
CA ILE A 117 -17.32 -8.68 -7.64
C ILE A 117 -17.25 -7.50 -6.64
N GLY A 118 -16.45 -6.48 -6.92
CA GLY A 118 -16.35 -5.27 -6.10
C GLY A 118 -15.46 -5.40 -4.85
N TYR A 119 -14.64 -6.46 -4.77
CA TYR A 119 -13.55 -6.56 -3.79
C TYR A 119 -12.24 -6.08 -4.41
N TYR A 120 -11.53 -5.19 -3.71
CA TYR A 120 -10.27 -4.61 -4.19
C TYR A 120 -9.18 -4.72 -3.13
N SER A 121 -8.03 -5.29 -3.51
CA SER A 121 -6.92 -5.47 -2.57
C SER A 121 -6.27 -4.13 -2.25
N VAL A 122 -6.11 -3.85 -0.95
CA VAL A 122 -5.42 -2.67 -0.44
C VAL A 122 -4.38 -3.16 0.56
N ARG A 123 -3.11 -2.77 0.38
CA ARG A 123 -2.09 -3.11 1.40
C ARG A 123 -2.44 -2.40 2.70
N GLY A 124 -2.26 -3.07 3.84
CA GLY A 124 -2.44 -2.49 5.17
C GLY A 124 -1.14 -1.92 5.79
N PRO A 125 -1.24 -0.95 6.74
CA PRO A 125 -0.19 0.02 7.09
C PRO A 125 0.98 -0.49 7.97
N TRP A 126 1.27 -1.79 8.02
CA TRP A 126 2.24 -2.34 8.98
C TRP A 126 3.66 -2.52 8.44
#